data_AF-A0A0D2N3L3-F1
#
_entry.id   AF-A0A0D2N3L3-F1
#
_cell.length_a   1.000
_cell.length_b   1.000
_cell.length_c   1.000
_cell.angle_alpha   90.00
_cell.angle_beta   90.00
_cell.angle_gamma   90.00
#
_symmetry.space_group_name_H-M   'P 1'
#
loop_
_entity.id
_entity.type
_entity.pdbx_description
1 polymer ?
#
loop_
_entity_poly.entity_id
_entity_poly.type
_entity_poly.pdbx_seq_one_letter_code
_entity_poly.pdbx_strand_id
1 'polypeptide(L)'
;MAATTSMVTSLTFTIPSLGLRLPTRSYPCLKPQRRLVRKAASNVITATYELKAPPYPLNALEPHMSRETLAYHWGKHHRTYVENLNKQVVGTDLEGLSLEDIIIVTYNKGDILPAFNNAAQAWNHDFFWESMKPGGGGKPSGDLLDLIERDFGSFERFIEEFKAAAATQFGSGWAWLAYKANRLDVENAVNPWPSEKDKELVIVKSPNAVNPLVWDYFPLLTIDVWEVLHV
;
A
#
# COMPACT_ATOMS: atom_id res chain seq x y z
N MET A 1 1.25 78.78 21.11
CA MET A 1 1.83 79.63 20.06
C MET A 1 1.55 78.96 18.72
N ALA A 2 0.50 79.43 18.04
CA ALA A 2 0.50 80.02 16.69
C ALA A 2 0.42 78.94 15.59
N ALA A 3 -0.70 78.65 14.91
CA ALA A 3 -1.67 79.43 14.12
C ALA A 3 -1.08 80.06 12.85
N THR A 4 -1.91 80.08 11.78
CA THR A 4 -1.79 80.67 10.42
C THR A 4 -1.32 79.71 9.31
N THR A 5 -1.86 79.68 8.07
CA THR A 5 -3.05 80.25 7.41
C THR A 5 -3.29 79.51 6.07
N SER A 6 -4.58 79.44 5.70
CA SER A 6 -5.26 79.27 4.39
C SER A 6 -4.46 79.45 3.09
N MET A 7 -4.83 78.70 2.04
CA MET A 7 -5.35 79.29 0.78
C MET A 7 -6.15 78.26 -0.06
N VAL A 8 -7.34 78.69 -0.46
CA VAL A 8 -8.29 78.04 -1.38
C VAL A 8 -7.90 78.41 -2.80
N THR A 9 -7.95 77.47 -3.76
CA THR A 9 -8.11 77.85 -5.17
C THR A 9 -9.03 76.87 -5.90
N SER A 10 -10.13 77.42 -6.41
CA SER A 10 -11.11 76.79 -7.29
C SER A 10 -10.58 76.78 -8.72
N LEU A 11 -10.68 75.64 -9.42
CA LEU A 11 -10.49 75.55 -10.86
C LEU A 11 -11.61 74.70 -11.45
N THR A 12 -12.56 75.38 -12.08
CA THR A 12 -13.56 74.83 -12.99
C THR A 12 -12.89 74.43 -14.30
N PHE A 13 -13.13 73.22 -14.80
CA PHE A 13 -12.92 72.94 -16.23
C PHE A 13 -14.00 72.01 -16.81
N THR A 14 -14.37 72.41 -18.02
CA THR A 14 -15.50 72.11 -18.87
C THR A 14 -15.56 70.66 -19.35
N ILE A 15 -16.77 70.08 -19.39
CA ILE A 15 -17.08 68.77 -19.97
C ILE A 15 -17.11 68.90 -21.50
N PRO A 16 -16.30 68.13 -22.26
CA PRO A 16 -16.47 68.00 -23.70
C PRO A 16 -17.51 66.92 -24.01
N SER A 17 -18.57 67.31 -24.71
CA SER A 17 -19.53 66.43 -25.36
C SER A 17 -18.88 65.73 -26.56
N LEU A 18 -18.52 64.45 -26.40
CA LEU A 18 -18.18 63.60 -27.54
C LEU A 18 -19.42 62.82 -27.99
N GLY A 19 -19.77 63.02 -29.27
CA GLY A 19 -20.96 62.48 -29.91
C GLY A 19 -21.02 60.96 -29.92
N LEU A 20 -22.24 60.46 -29.70
CA LEU A 20 -22.65 59.09 -29.98
C LEU A 20 -22.44 58.76 -31.46
N ARG A 21 -21.48 57.88 -31.75
CA ARG A 21 -21.47 57.06 -32.96
C ARG A 21 -21.76 55.62 -32.55
N LEU A 22 -22.94 55.14 -32.92
CA LEU A 22 -23.30 53.72 -32.85
C LEU A 22 -22.41 52.94 -33.83
N PRO A 23 -21.63 51.94 -33.39
CA PRO A 23 -21.03 51.00 -34.31
C PRO A 23 -22.11 50.01 -34.76
N THR A 24 -22.34 49.93 -36.07
CA THR A 24 -23.09 48.84 -36.70
C THR A 24 -22.36 47.53 -36.46
N ARG A 25 -22.85 46.76 -35.49
CA ARG A 25 -22.34 45.43 -35.16
C ARG A 25 -22.89 44.43 -36.19
N SER A 26 -22.10 44.09 -37.19
CA SER A 26 -22.34 42.90 -38.00
C SER A 26 -22.03 41.67 -37.16
N TYR A 27 -23.06 40.88 -36.82
CA TYR A 27 -22.87 39.59 -36.17
C TYR A 27 -22.36 38.57 -37.20
N PRO A 28 -21.20 37.93 -37.00
CA PRO A 28 -20.84 36.78 -37.81
C PRO A 28 -21.79 35.62 -37.50
N CYS A 29 -22.31 35.00 -38.56
CA CYS A 29 -23.09 33.77 -38.50
C CYS A 29 -22.26 32.68 -37.81
N LEU A 30 -22.68 32.25 -36.62
CA LEU A 30 -22.12 31.10 -35.92
C LEU A 30 -22.46 29.84 -36.73
N LYS A 31 -21.45 29.27 -37.38
CA LYS A 31 -21.56 27.94 -37.97
C LYS A 31 -21.83 26.93 -36.85
N PRO A 32 -22.76 25.98 -37.02
CA PRO A 32 -22.97 24.94 -36.03
C PRO A 32 -21.72 24.09 -35.94
N GLN A 33 -20.97 24.21 -34.85
CA GLN A 33 -19.94 23.22 -34.51
C GLN A 33 -20.68 21.90 -34.25
N ARG A 34 -20.52 20.95 -35.17
CA ARG A 34 -20.87 19.55 -34.93
C ARG A 34 -20.14 19.13 -33.66
N ARG A 35 -20.90 18.98 -32.58
CA ARG A 35 -20.43 18.38 -31.32
C ARG A 35 -20.06 16.94 -31.66
N LEU A 36 -18.77 16.70 -31.88
CA LEU A 36 -18.21 15.36 -31.92
C LEU A 36 -18.47 14.76 -30.54
N VAL A 37 -19.49 13.91 -30.46
CA VAL A 37 -19.69 13.02 -29.32
C VAL A 37 -18.45 12.12 -29.32
N ARG A 38 -17.48 12.44 -28.46
CA ARG A 38 -16.36 11.54 -28.17
C ARG A 38 -16.99 10.29 -27.58
N LYS A 39 -17.05 9.23 -28.37
CA LYS A 39 -17.38 7.89 -27.91
C LYS A 39 -16.41 7.60 -26.77
N ALA A 40 -16.91 7.41 -25.55
CA ALA A 40 -16.09 7.01 -24.42
C ALA A 40 -15.32 5.76 -24.85
N ALA A 41 -14.00 5.86 -24.91
CA ALA A 41 -13.17 4.69 -25.07
C ALA A 41 -13.49 3.78 -23.88
N SER A 42 -13.86 2.54 -24.17
CA SER A 42 -13.85 1.48 -23.18
C SER A 42 -12.40 1.41 -22.70
N ASN A 43 -12.13 1.92 -21.50
CA ASN A 43 -10.90 1.62 -20.80
C ASN A 43 -10.90 0.11 -20.59
N VAL A 44 -10.20 -0.61 -21.46
CA VAL A 44 -9.86 -2.00 -21.22
C VAL A 44 -8.97 -1.95 -19.98
N ILE A 45 -9.53 -2.38 -18.85
CA ILE A 45 -8.79 -2.53 -17.60
C ILE A 45 -7.72 -3.58 -17.90
N THR A 46 -6.50 -3.12 -18.13
CA THR A 46 -5.36 -4.03 -18.23
C THR A 46 -4.95 -4.28 -16.78
N ALA A 47 -5.21 -5.48 -16.27
CA ALA A 47 -4.82 -5.83 -14.91
C ALA A 47 -3.31 -5.62 -14.77
N THR A 48 -2.90 -4.75 -13.85
CA THR A 48 -1.48 -4.47 -13.58
C THR A 48 -0.86 -5.58 -12.74
N TYR A 49 -1.66 -6.19 -11.85
CA TYR A 49 -1.25 -7.26 -10.95
C TYR A 49 -1.99 -8.56 -11.27
N GLU A 50 -1.25 -9.66 -11.32
CA GLU A 50 -1.77 -11.01 -11.57
C GLU A 50 -1.82 -11.83 -10.29
N LEU A 51 -2.83 -12.70 -10.16
CA LEU A 51 -2.89 -13.67 -9.08
C LEU A 51 -1.86 -14.77 -9.34
N LYS A 52 -0.73 -14.74 -8.62
CA LYS A 52 0.27 -15.80 -8.70
C LYS A 52 -0.28 -17.10 -8.13
N ALA A 53 -0.04 -18.21 -8.83
CA ALA A 53 -0.38 -19.53 -8.31
C ALA A 53 0.58 -19.93 -7.18
N PRO A 54 0.13 -20.72 -6.18
CA PRO A 54 1.02 -21.27 -5.18
C PRO A 54 2.10 -22.15 -5.84
N PRO A 55 3.31 -22.26 -5.26
CA PRO A 55 4.43 -23.01 -5.85
C PRO A 55 4.26 -24.54 -5.79
N TYR A 56 3.05 -25.03 -5.53
CA TYR A 56 2.71 -26.44 -5.39
C TYR A 56 1.22 -26.68 -5.72
N PRO A 57 0.82 -27.93 -6.03
CA PRO A 57 -0.59 -28.28 -6.23
C PRO A 57 -1.46 -27.99 -4.99
N LEU A 58 -2.75 -27.69 -5.20
CA LEU A 58 -3.65 -27.25 -4.11
C LEU A 58 -3.85 -28.29 -2.99
N ASN A 59 -3.60 -29.57 -3.23
CA ASN A 59 -3.69 -30.65 -2.25
C ASN A 59 -2.33 -31.07 -1.67
N ALA A 60 -1.24 -30.41 -2.04
CA ALA A 60 0.11 -30.88 -1.71
C ALA A 60 0.53 -30.61 -0.25
N LEU A 61 -0.29 -29.87 0.50
CA LEU A 61 -0.08 -29.58 1.91
C LEU A 61 -0.93 -30.47 2.85
N GLU A 62 -1.70 -31.42 2.31
CA GLU A 62 -2.44 -32.37 3.14
C GLU A 62 -1.48 -33.26 3.96
N PRO A 63 -1.84 -33.63 5.20
CA PRO A 63 -3.09 -33.33 5.90
C PRO A 63 -3.06 -32.02 6.70
N HIS A 64 -2.01 -31.21 6.59
CA HIS A 64 -1.79 -30.02 7.42
C HIS A 64 -2.61 -28.81 6.96
N MET A 65 -2.91 -28.72 5.67
CA MET A 65 -3.89 -27.79 5.10
C MET A 65 -4.68 -28.54 4.04
N SER A 66 -6.01 -28.50 4.14
CA SER A 66 -6.89 -29.19 3.18
C SER A 66 -6.84 -28.50 1.81
N ARG A 67 -7.11 -29.27 0.75
CA ARG A 67 -7.30 -28.72 -0.59
C ARG A 67 -8.40 -27.67 -0.61
N GLU A 68 -9.48 -27.87 0.14
CA GLU A 68 -10.63 -26.97 0.22
C GLU A 68 -10.23 -25.61 0.80
N THR A 69 -9.51 -25.60 1.93
CA THR A 69 -8.96 -24.39 2.55
C THR A 69 -8.08 -23.65 1.56
N LEU A 70 -7.14 -24.35 0.92
CA LEU A 70 -6.19 -23.73 -0.01
C LEU A 70 -6.91 -23.17 -1.25
N ALA A 71 -7.83 -23.92 -1.85
CA ALA A 71 -8.61 -23.49 -2.99
C ALA A 71 -9.48 -22.26 -2.69
N TYR A 72 -10.03 -22.15 -1.48
CA TYR A 72 -10.83 -21.01 -1.07
C TYR A 72 -9.94 -19.80 -0.70
N HIS A 73 -8.88 -20.02 0.07
CA HIS A 73 -7.98 -18.98 0.54
C HIS A 73 -7.20 -18.33 -0.62
N TRP A 74 -6.58 -19.13 -1.49
CA TRP A 74 -5.95 -18.61 -2.70
C TRP A 74 -6.98 -18.20 -3.76
N GLY A 75 -7.90 -19.10 -4.11
CA GLY A 75 -8.77 -18.92 -5.28
C GLY A 75 -9.85 -17.86 -5.11
N LYS A 76 -10.25 -17.53 -3.86
CA LYS A 76 -11.25 -16.50 -3.55
C LYS A 76 -10.66 -15.32 -2.79
N HIS A 77 -10.07 -15.52 -1.62
CA HIS A 77 -9.62 -14.39 -0.78
C HIS A 77 -8.47 -13.64 -1.45
N HIS A 78 -7.38 -14.34 -1.78
CA HIS A 78 -6.24 -13.74 -2.45
C HIS A 78 -6.63 -13.13 -3.81
N ARG A 79 -7.42 -13.84 -4.62
CA ARG A 79 -8.00 -13.30 -5.87
C ARG A 79 -8.74 -11.98 -5.66
N THR A 80 -9.59 -11.91 -4.65
CA THR A 80 -10.40 -10.71 -4.37
C THR A 80 -9.52 -9.51 -4.04
N TYR A 81 -8.43 -9.71 -3.28
CA TYR A 81 -7.48 -8.64 -3.00
C TYR A 81 -6.81 -8.12 -4.27
N VAL A 82 -6.33 -9.01 -5.14
CA VAL A 82 -5.72 -8.63 -6.43
C VAL A 82 -6.71 -7.90 -7.33
N GLU A 83 -7.94 -8.40 -7.47
CA GLU A 83 -8.98 -7.77 -8.29
C GLU A 83 -9.39 -6.39 -7.76
N ASN A 84 -9.50 -6.22 -6.44
CA ASN A 84 -9.84 -4.94 -5.83
C ASN A 84 -8.67 -3.95 -5.92
N LEU A 85 -7.43 -4.41 -5.74
CA LEU A 85 -6.25 -3.58 -5.93
C LEU A 85 -6.22 -3.02 -7.35
N ASN A 86 -6.38 -3.87 -8.37
CA ASN A 86 -6.42 -3.44 -9.76
C ASN A 86 -7.49 -2.36 -10.01
N LYS A 87 -8.68 -2.47 -9.40
CA LYS A 87 -9.71 -1.43 -9.51
C LYS A 87 -9.35 -0.12 -8.81
N GLN A 88 -8.54 -0.17 -7.76
CA GLN A 88 -8.13 0.99 -6.96
C GLN A 88 -6.96 1.77 -7.56
N VAL A 89 -6.08 1.11 -8.32
CA VAL A 89 -4.85 1.72 -8.84
C VAL A 89 -5.00 2.32 -10.24
N VAL A 90 -5.91 1.79 -11.06
CA VAL A 90 -6.06 2.23 -12.46
C VAL A 90 -6.40 3.72 -12.54
N GLY A 91 -5.63 4.46 -13.35
CA GLY A 91 -5.79 5.89 -13.55
C GLY A 91 -5.36 6.75 -12.36
N THR A 92 -4.64 6.16 -11.39
CA THR A 92 -4.05 6.88 -10.25
C THR A 92 -2.52 6.90 -10.36
N ASP A 93 -1.87 7.71 -9.53
CA ASP A 93 -0.40 7.77 -9.47
C ASP A 93 0.25 6.47 -8.92
N LEU A 94 -0.57 5.51 -8.47
CA LEU A 94 -0.13 4.18 -8.03
C LEU A 94 -0.01 3.18 -9.20
N GLU A 95 -0.55 3.51 -10.37
CA GLU A 95 -0.53 2.63 -11.53
C GLU A 95 0.91 2.39 -12.01
N GLY A 96 1.31 1.12 -12.15
CA GLY A 96 2.64 0.73 -12.62
C GLY A 96 3.75 0.73 -11.56
N LEU A 97 3.46 1.10 -10.31
CA LEU A 97 4.38 0.88 -9.18
C LEU A 97 4.56 -0.62 -8.89
N SER A 98 5.57 -0.98 -8.10
CA SER A 98 5.64 -2.33 -7.53
C SER A 98 4.61 -2.50 -6.41
N LEU A 99 4.28 -3.74 -6.07
CA LEU A 99 3.33 -4.01 -4.99
C LEU A 99 3.87 -3.49 -3.64
N GLU A 100 5.17 -3.67 -3.42
CA GLU A 100 5.92 -3.14 -2.28
C GLU A 100 5.84 -1.61 -2.22
N ASP A 101 6.09 -0.91 -3.31
CA ASP A 101 6.04 0.56 -3.34
C ASP A 101 4.63 1.07 -3.03
N ILE A 102 3.58 0.43 -3.57
CA ILE A 102 2.20 0.77 -3.22
C ILE A 102 1.98 0.61 -1.73
N ILE A 103 2.38 -0.52 -1.14
CA ILE A 103 2.23 -0.77 0.31
C ILE A 103 2.89 0.33 1.12
N ILE A 104 4.14 0.66 0.79
CA ILE A 104 4.92 1.68 1.50
C ILE A 104 4.25 3.06 1.38
N VAL A 105 3.90 3.50 0.17
CA VAL A 105 3.27 4.81 -0.07
C VAL A 105 1.90 4.90 0.60
N THR A 106 1.08 3.85 0.49
CA THR A 106 -0.30 3.87 0.96
C THR A 106 -0.46 3.57 2.45
N TYR A 107 0.58 3.09 3.13
CA TYR A 107 0.60 3.02 4.59
C TYR A 107 0.55 4.42 5.22
N ASN A 108 1.18 5.41 4.57
CA ASN A 108 1.12 6.84 4.92
C ASN A 108 1.27 7.08 6.43
N LYS A 109 2.35 6.52 7.00
CA LYS A 109 2.69 6.65 8.44
C LYS A 109 1.56 6.22 9.39
N GLY A 110 0.74 5.27 8.96
CA GLY A 110 -0.41 4.75 9.70
C GLY A 110 -1.75 5.45 9.37
N ASP A 111 -1.74 6.55 8.61
CA ASP A 111 -2.95 7.16 8.05
C ASP A 111 -3.31 6.49 6.71
N ILE A 112 -3.68 5.22 6.83
CA ILE A 112 -3.80 4.25 5.74
C ILE A 112 -4.70 4.77 4.60
N LEU A 113 -4.15 4.78 3.38
CA LEU A 113 -4.89 5.11 2.15
C LEU A 113 -5.67 3.90 1.62
N PRO A 114 -6.75 4.11 0.81
CA PRO A 114 -7.68 3.05 0.44
C PRO A 114 -7.08 1.80 -0.24
N ALA A 115 -5.97 1.95 -0.97
CA ALA A 115 -5.34 0.85 -1.70
C ALA A 115 -4.47 -0.06 -0.81
N PHE A 116 -4.05 0.41 0.37
CA PHE A 116 -3.11 -0.29 1.24
C PHE A 116 -3.58 -1.70 1.61
N ASN A 117 -4.82 -1.85 2.07
CA ASN A 117 -5.29 -3.13 2.57
C ASN A 117 -5.29 -4.21 1.48
N ASN A 118 -5.68 -3.88 0.25
CA ASN A 118 -5.65 -4.85 -0.85
C ASN A 118 -4.23 -5.10 -1.35
N ALA A 119 -3.39 -4.07 -1.43
CA ALA A 119 -1.98 -4.21 -1.81
C ALA A 119 -1.22 -5.10 -0.82
N ALA A 120 -1.32 -4.78 0.46
CA ALA A 120 -0.64 -5.50 1.52
C ALA A 120 -1.18 -6.92 1.67
N GLN A 121 -2.49 -7.15 1.57
CA GLN A 121 -3.02 -8.53 1.60
C GLN A 121 -2.58 -9.34 0.38
N ALA A 122 -2.55 -8.78 -0.84
CA ALA A 122 -2.03 -9.48 -2.01
C ALA A 122 -0.57 -9.92 -1.79
N TRP A 123 0.27 -9.01 -1.28
CA TRP A 123 1.67 -9.32 -0.99
C TRP A 123 1.84 -10.34 0.14
N ASN A 124 1.07 -10.20 1.23
CA ASN A 124 1.13 -11.12 2.37
C ASN A 124 0.78 -12.55 1.94
N HIS A 125 -0.23 -12.71 1.07
CA HIS A 125 -0.64 -14.03 0.60
C HIS A 125 0.37 -14.61 -0.40
N ASP A 126 0.91 -13.84 -1.34
CA ASP A 126 2.03 -14.27 -2.18
C ASP A 126 3.16 -14.86 -1.31
N PHE A 127 3.59 -14.10 -0.30
CA PHE A 127 4.66 -14.50 0.61
C PHE A 127 4.29 -15.70 1.50
N PHE A 128 3.02 -15.81 1.91
CA PHE A 128 2.53 -16.95 2.69
C PHE A 128 2.59 -18.27 1.93
N TRP A 129 2.23 -18.27 0.65
CA TRP A 129 2.34 -19.48 -0.18
C TRP A 129 3.79 -19.89 -0.40
N GLU A 130 4.71 -18.93 -0.50
CA GLU A 130 6.15 -19.19 -0.59
C GLU A 130 6.78 -19.64 0.74
N SER A 131 6.14 -19.31 1.87
CA SER A 131 6.55 -19.74 3.22
C SER A 131 6.29 -21.22 3.51
N MET A 132 5.61 -21.93 2.61
CA MET A 132 5.24 -23.34 2.78
C MET A 132 5.75 -24.21 1.64
N LYS A 133 5.88 -25.51 1.90
CA LYS A 133 6.16 -26.52 0.86
C LYS A 133 5.66 -27.90 1.28
N PRO A 134 5.37 -28.80 0.31
CA PRO A 134 5.09 -30.20 0.59
C PRO A 134 6.28 -30.87 1.28
N GLY A 135 6.03 -31.61 2.36
CA GLY A 135 7.11 -32.22 3.17
C GLY A 135 8.06 -31.21 3.82
N GLY A 136 7.58 -29.98 4.05
CA GLY A 136 8.31 -28.95 4.79
C GLY A 136 8.38 -29.22 6.30
N GLY A 137 8.70 -28.17 7.05
CA GLY A 137 8.96 -28.27 8.48
C GLY A 137 10.38 -28.76 8.79
N GLY A 138 10.57 -29.26 10.02
CA GLY A 138 11.90 -29.56 10.56
C GLY A 138 12.63 -28.30 11.03
N LYS A 139 13.93 -28.44 11.31
CA LYS A 139 14.80 -27.31 11.66
C LYS A 139 15.40 -26.70 10.39
N PRO A 140 15.61 -25.37 10.33
CA PRO A 140 16.42 -24.75 9.30
C PRO A 140 17.89 -25.20 9.45
N SER A 141 18.72 -24.84 8.48
CA SER A 141 20.15 -25.14 8.48
C SER A 141 20.95 -23.95 7.95
N GLY A 142 22.27 -23.97 8.16
CA GLY A 142 23.17 -22.89 7.74
C GLY A 142 22.88 -21.57 8.44
N ASP A 143 23.15 -20.47 7.74
CA ASP A 143 23.10 -19.10 8.28
C ASP A 143 21.79 -18.76 9.02
N LEU A 144 20.65 -19.29 8.56
CA LEU A 144 19.37 -19.05 9.22
C LEU A 144 19.29 -19.70 10.62
N LEU A 145 19.79 -20.94 10.77
CA LEU A 145 19.82 -21.59 12.07
C LEU A 145 20.78 -20.87 13.00
N ASP A 146 21.96 -20.49 12.50
CA ASP A 146 22.96 -19.75 13.29
C ASP A 146 22.42 -18.40 13.78
N LEU A 147 21.69 -17.67 12.92
CA LEU A 147 21.03 -16.42 13.31
C LEU A 147 19.92 -16.66 14.34
N ILE A 148 19.13 -17.73 14.19
CA ILE A 148 18.09 -18.09 15.16
C ILE A 148 18.69 -18.41 16.53
N GLU A 149 19.75 -19.21 16.57
CA GLU A 149 20.43 -19.56 17.83
C GLU A 149 21.12 -18.35 18.45
N ARG A 150 21.65 -17.43 17.64
CA ARG A 150 22.22 -16.17 18.11
C ARG A 150 21.17 -15.26 18.77
N ASP A 151 20.02 -15.06 18.12
CA ASP A 151 19.05 -14.03 18.52
C ASP A 151 18.01 -14.54 19.54
N PHE A 152 17.63 -15.82 19.44
CA PHE A 152 16.63 -16.44 20.33
C PHE A 152 17.25 -17.43 21.32
N GLY A 153 18.56 -17.70 21.22
CA GLY A 153 19.29 -18.64 22.08
C GLY A 153 19.13 -20.12 21.70
N SER A 154 18.02 -20.51 21.08
CA SER A 154 17.80 -21.85 20.52
C SER A 154 16.64 -21.86 19.52
N PHE A 155 16.60 -22.85 18.63
CA PHE A 155 15.47 -23.06 17.73
C PHE A 155 14.16 -23.34 18.48
N GLU A 156 14.22 -24.10 19.58
CA GLU A 156 13.06 -24.41 20.42
C GLU A 156 12.44 -23.14 21.00
N ARG A 157 13.28 -22.25 21.54
CA ARG A 157 12.82 -20.97 22.07
C ARG A 157 12.23 -20.07 20.97
N PHE A 158 12.85 -20.04 19.79
CA PHE A 158 12.26 -19.35 18.63
C PHE A 158 10.87 -19.89 18.30
N ILE A 159 10.67 -21.21 18.26
CA ILE A 159 9.37 -21.83 17.99
C ILE A 159 8.34 -21.49 19.07
N GLU A 160 8.73 -21.49 20.34
CA GLU A 160 7.86 -21.08 21.45
C GLU A 160 7.41 -19.63 21.30
N GLU A 161 8.34 -18.71 21.08
CA GLU A 161 8.06 -17.28 20.90
C GLU A 161 7.22 -17.02 19.64
N PHE A 162 7.50 -17.71 18.53
CA PHE A 162 6.76 -17.54 17.27
C PHE A 162 5.32 -18.05 17.39
N LYS A 163 5.12 -19.21 18.02
CA LYS A 163 3.77 -19.75 18.32
C LYS A 163 3.00 -18.83 19.27
N ALA A 164 3.66 -18.29 20.29
CA ALA A 164 3.03 -17.35 21.21
C ALA A 164 2.62 -16.06 20.49
N ALA A 165 3.44 -15.52 19.58
CA ALA A 165 3.09 -14.36 18.78
C ALA A 165 1.86 -14.61 17.90
N ALA A 166 1.82 -15.74 17.19
CA ALA A 166 0.67 -16.15 16.37
C ALA A 166 -0.60 -16.35 17.21
N ALA A 167 -0.52 -17.07 18.32
CA ALA A 167 -1.68 -17.37 19.18
C ALA A 167 -2.24 -16.15 19.92
N THR A 168 -1.40 -15.15 20.19
CA THR A 168 -1.79 -13.94 20.94
C THR A 168 -2.11 -12.75 20.02
N GLN A 169 -2.09 -12.94 18.71
CA GLN A 169 -2.64 -11.96 17.78
C GLN A 169 -4.16 -11.97 17.93
N PHE A 170 -4.73 -10.86 18.39
CA PHE A 170 -6.18 -10.76 18.58
C PHE A 170 -6.86 -10.32 17.29
N GLY A 171 -7.90 -11.06 16.89
CA GLY A 171 -8.57 -10.86 15.61
C GLY A 171 -7.68 -11.19 14.42
N SER A 172 -8.08 -10.69 13.25
CA SER A 172 -7.35 -10.86 11.99
C SER A 172 -5.94 -10.28 12.05
N GLY A 173 -4.95 -11.04 11.58
CA GLY A 173 -3.57 -10.59 11.53
C GLY A 173 -2.59 -11.67 11.07
N TRP A 174 -1.32 -11.39 11.28
CA TRP A 174 -0.21 -12.23 10.83
C TRP A 174 0.88 -12.28 11.90
N ALA A 175 1.66 -13.36 11.95
CA ALA A 175 2.91 -13.40 12.70
C ALA A 175 4.09 -13.65 11.77
N TRP A 176 5.21 -13.00 12.06
CA TRP A 176 6.34 -12.88 11.17
C TRP A 176 7.65 -13.17 11.89
N LEU A 177 8.54 -13.91 11.22
CA LEU A 177 9.97 -13.79 11.45
C LEU A 177 10.47 -12.78 10.45
N ALA A 178 11.14 -11.73 10.92
CA ALA A 178 11.73 -10.72 10.05
C ALA A 178 13.15 -10.42 10.51
N TYR A 179 13.99 -10.02 9.57
CA TYR A 179 15.28 -9.42 9.87
C TYR A 179 15.11 -7.91 9.95
N LYS A 180 15.46 -7.31 11.08
CA LYS A 180 15.46 -5.85 11.21
C LYS A 180 16.59 -5.30 10.35
N ALA A 181 16.26 -4.99 9.10
CA ALA A 181 17.19 -4.34 8.20
C ALA A 181 17.27 -2.87 8.61
N ASN A 182 18.47 -2.34 8.61
CA ASN A 182 18.72 -0.95 8.96
C ASN A 182 18.89 -0.12 7.68
N ARG A 183 17.89 -0.12 6.79
CA ARG A 183 17.94 0.68 5.57
C ARG A 183 17.27 2.02 5.89
N LEU A 184 18.09 2.99 6.28
CA LEU A 184 17.74 4.38 6.61
C LEU A 184 16.79 5.12 5.61
N ASP A 185 16.45 4.54 4.46
CA ASP A 185 15.92 5.26 3.30
C ASP A 185 14.54 4.77 2.81
N VAL A 186 13.66 4.39 3.75
CA VAL A 186 12.24 4.21 3.44
C VAL A 186 11.49 5.43 3.99
N GLU A 187 11.05 6.34 3.10
CA GLU A 187 10.40 7.62 3.45
C GLU A 187 9.20 7.49 4.42
N ASN A 188 8.62 6.30 4.51
CA ASN A 188 7.45 5.98 5.34
C ASN A 188 7.74 5.15 6.59
N ALA A 189 9.00 4.72 6.83
CA ALA A 189 9.42 4.07 8.06
C ALA A 189 10.35 5.00 8.85
N VAL A 190 9.84 5.62 9.92
CA VAL A 190 10.70 6.31 10.87
C VAL A 190 11.39 5.25 11.71
N ASN A 191 12.63 4.87 11.37
CA ASN A 191 13.55 4.31 12.36
C ASN A 191 14.35 5.49 12.93
N PRO A 192 13.95 6.06 14.09
CA PRO A 192 14.49 7.34 14.53
C PRO A 192 15.98 7.28 14.86
N TRP A 193 16.56 6.09 15.13
CA TRP A 193 17.99 5.94 15.38
C TRP A 193 18.48 4.53 15.00
N PRO A 194 19.30 4.36 13.93
CA PRO A 194 20.03 3.12 13.69
C PRO A 194 20.93 2.80 14.90
N SER A 195 20.65 1.72 15.63
CA SER A 195 21.51 1.22 16.70
C SER A 195 22.21 -0.08 16.26
N GLU A 196 23.33 -0.43 16.89
CA GLU A 196 24.00 -1.74 16.67
C GLU A 196 23.08 -2.94 16.98
N LYS A 197 21.90 -2.73 17.59
CA LYS A 197 20.85 -3.76 17.73
C LYS A 197 20.07 -4.03 16.44
N ASP A 198 20.24 -3.23 15.37
CA ASP A 198 19.42 -3.29 14.16
C ASP A 198 19.96 -4.26 13.09
N LYS A 199 20.40 -5.45 13.52
CA LYS A 199 20.89 -6.54 12.65
C LYS A 199 20.50 -7.91 13.21
N GLU A 200 19.31 -7.98 13.77
CA GLU A 200 18.78 -9.16 14.46
C GLU A 200 17.50 -9.66 13.81
N LEU A 201 17.25 -10.95 13.99
CA LEU A 201 15.97 -11.56 13.78
C LEU A 201 15.01 -11.11 14.88
N VAL A 202 13.81 -10.73 14.46
CA VAL A 202 12.72 -10.35 15.34
C VAL A 202 11.48 -11.15 15.01
N ILE A 203 10.72 -11.48 16.05
CA ILE A 203 9.36 -11.98 15.91
C ILE A 203 8.42 -10.80 16.10
N VAL A 204 7.57 -10.54 15.11
CA VAL A 204 6.55 -9.50 15.17
C VAL A 204 5.20 -10.06 14.79
N LYS A 205 4.14 -9.50 15.35
CA LYS A 205 2.76 -9.76 14.91
C LYS A 205 2.14 -8.46 14.45
N SER A 206 1.25 -8.55 13.47
CA SER A 206 0.66 -7.38 12.84
C SER A 206 -0.85 -7.54 12.70
N PRO A 207 -1.63 -6.47 12.94
CA PRO A 207 -3.08 -6.52 12.77
C PRO A 207 -3.45 -6.39 11.29
N ASN A 208 -4.56 -7.04 10.93
CA ASN A 208 -5.18 -6.94 9.62
C ASN A 208 -4.17 -7.22 8.48
N ALA A 209 -3.90 -6.22 7.64
CA ALA A 209 -3.06 -6.32 6.45
C ALA A 209 -1.62 -5.85 6.67
N VAL A 210 -1.31 -5.25 7.83
CA VAL A 210 0.01 -4.66 8.09
C VAL A 210 1.08 -5.74 7.97
N ASN A 211 2.22 -5.43 7.38
CA ASN A 211 3.34 -6.35 7.23
C ASN A 211 4.68 -5.64 7.52
N PRO A 212 5.78 -6.39 7.72
CA PRO A 212 7.04 -5.80 8.17
C PRO A 212 7.68 -4.79 7.20
N LEU A 213 7.26 -4.74 5.93
CA LEU A 213 7.81 -3.80 4.94
C LEU A 213 7.61 -2.35 5.39
N VAL A 214 6.47 -2.02 6.00
CA VAL A 214 6.18 -0.64 6.45
C VAL A 214 7.03 -0.20 7.65
N TRP A 215 7.80 -1.11 8.23
CA TRP A 215 8.76 -0.85 9.31
C TRP A 215 10.21 -0.96 8.85
N ASP A 216 10.45 -1.09 7.54
CA ASP A 216 11.77 -1.38 6.94
C ASP A 216 12.38 -2.72 7.43
N TYR A 217 11.54 -3.68 7.79
CA TYR A 217 12.01 -5.01 8.16
C TYR A 217 11.94 -5.92 6.94
N PHE A 218 12.88 -6.84 6.83
CA PHE A 218 12.90 -7.84 5.78
C PHE A 218 12.20 -9.13 6.24
N PRO A 219 10.98 -9.42 5.79
CA PRO A 219 10.23 -10.61 6.20
C PRO A 219 10.92 -11.90 5.68
N LEU A 220 10.99 -12.92 6.53
CA LEU A 220 11.63 -14.21 6.25
C LEU A 220 10.65 -15.39 6.35
N LEU A 221 9.64 -15.28 7.20
CA LEU A 221 8.57 -16.29 7.34
C LEU A 221 7.30 -15.58 7.80
N THR A 222 6.15 -16.04 7.33
CA THR A 222 4.85 -15.58 7.85
C THR A 222 3.91 -16.73 8.14
N ILE A 223 2.97 -16.49 9.05
CA ILE A 223 1.79 -17.32 9.26
C ILE A 223 0.55 -16.44 9.27
N ASP A 224 -0.42 -16.78 8.43
CA ASP A 224 -1.75 -16.20 8.44
C ASP A 224 -2.53 -16.73 9.66
N VAL A 225 -3.09 -15.84 10.48
CA VAL A 225 -3.95 -16.19 11.61
C VAL A 225 -5.37 -15.62 11.48
N TRP A 226 -5.77 -15.23 10.27
CA TRP A 226 -7.15 -14.87 9.99
C TRP A 226 -8.06 -16.09 10.11
N GLU A 227 -9.21 -15.92 10.79
CA GLU A 227 -10.16 -17.00 11.05
C GLU A 227 -10.77 -17.61 9.78
N VAL A 228 -10.63 -16.95 8.62
CA VAL A 228 -11.07 -17.47 7.30
C VAL A 228 -10.36 -18.77 6.89
N LEU A 229 -9.32 -19.17 7.63
CA LEU A 229 -8.63 -20.45 7.49
C LEU A 229 -9.40 -21.65 8.05
N HIS A 230 -10.40 -21.42 8.91
CA HIS A 230 -11.25 -22.49 9.47
C HIS A 230 -12.47 -22.71 8.56
N VAL A 231 -12.27 -23.44 7.46
CA VAL A 231 -13.37 -24.03 6.66
C VAL A 231 -13.22 -25.54 6.67
#